data_AF-A0A094AA84-F1
#
_entry.id   AF-A0A094AA84-F1
#
_cell.length_a   1.000
_cell.length_b   1.000
_cell.length_c   1.000
_cell.angle_alpha   90.00
_cell.angle_beta   90.00
_cell.angle_gamma   90.00
#
_symmetry.space_group_name_H-M   'P 1'
#
loop_
_entity.id
_entity.type
_entity.pdbx_description
1 polymer ?
#
loop_
_entity_poly.entity_id
_entity_poly.type
_entity_poly.pdbx_seq_one_letter_code
_entity_poly.pdbx_strand_id
1 'polypeptide(L)'
;MSNKVLFEAAVAPRSTEYYGTIEITNIRFKDGPVNIERFLGISFKSPASISSQDISTSPNPWTEVLPEATSEQIDASTFKIVARLSVYAPHTFNSLTVNIGVNGDLTHDGDRFVESVAIAVDSIPE
;
A
#
# COMPACT_ATOMS: atom_id res chain seq x y z
N MET A 1 16.79 -15.13 7.49
CA MET A 1 15.93 -14.42 8.45
C MET A 1 15.01 -13.53 7.63
N SER A 2 13.70 -13.65 7.77
CA SER A 2 12.77 -12.76 7.06
C SER A 2 12.71 -11.45 7.85
N ASN A 3 13.17 -10.35 7.27
CA ASN A 3 13.16 -9.05 7.95
C ASN A 3 11.71 -8.56 8.03
N LYS A 4 11.16 -8.51 9.25
CA LYS A 4 9.82 -7.97 9.49
C LYS A 4 9.79 -6.51 9.02
N VAL A 5 8.86 -6.21 8.12
CA VAL A 5 8.56 -4.84 7.68
C VAL A 5 7.65 -4.18 8.72
N LEU A 6 8.01 -2.96 9.14
CA LEU A 6 7.21 -2.08 9.96
C LEU A 6 6.69 -0.95 9.08
N PHE A 7 5.46 -0.50 9.32
CA PHE A 7 4.81 0.59 8.62
C PHE A 7 3.71 1.17 9.50
N GLU A 8 3.22 2.35 9.11
CA GLU A 8 2.01 2.96 9.63
C GLU A 8 1.02 3.08 8.47
N ALA A 9 -0.24 2.73 8.71
CA ALA A 9 -1.31 2.90 7.73
C ALA A 9 -2.43 3.72 8.37
N ALA A 10 -3.02 4.63 7.61
CA ALA A 10 -4.12 5.45 8.08
C ALA A 10 -5.01 5.90 6.91
N VAL A 11 -6.26 6.24 7.22
CA VAL A 11 -7.10 7.00 6.28
C VAL A 11 -6.64 8.46 6.33
N ALA A 12 -6.28 9.00 5.17
CA ALA A 12 -5.86 10.39 5.05
C ALA A 12 -6.99 11.36 5.47
N PRO A 13 -6.64 12.51 6.06
CA PRO A 13 -7.63 13.50 6.45
C PRO A 13 -8.42 14.00 5.24
N ARG A 14 -9.68 14.41 5.46
CA ARG A 14 -10.63 14.90 4.42
C ARG A 14 -11.19 13.82 3.48
N SER A 15 -11.14 12.55 3.88
CA SER A 15 -11.95 11.52 3.24
C SER A 15 -13.44 11.84 3.36
N THR A 16 -14.20 11.46 2.34
CA THR A 16 -15.65 11.63 2.22
C THR A 16 -16.31 10.26 2.03
N GLU A 17 -17.65 10.22 2.01
CA GLU A 17 -18.39 8.99 1.69
C GLU A 17 -18.18 8.49 0.24
N TYR A 18 -17.60 9.30 -0.64
CA TYR A 18 -17.37 8.95 -2.06
C TYR A 18 -15.91 8.70 -2.43
N TYR A 19 -14.99 9.29 -1.66
CA TYR A 19 -13.57 9.23 -1.95
C TYR A 19 -12.75 9.40 -0.68
N GLY A 20 -11.71 8.59 -0.56
CA GLY A 20 -10.68 8.75 0.46
C GLY A 20 -9.33 8.26 -0.02
N THR A 21 -8.34 8.33 0.87
CA THR A 21 -6.99 7.81 0.59
C THR A 21 -6.53 6.98 1.76
N ILE A 22 -6.01 5.79 1.49
CA ILE A 22 -5.22 5.04 2.48
C ILE A 22 -3.76 5.46 2.27
N GLU A 23 -3.17 6.06 3.29
CA GLU A 23 -1.77 6.47 3.31
C GLU A 23 -0.97 5.44 4.11
N ILE A 24 0.11 4.93 3.50
CA ILE A 24 1.06 4.02 4.12
C ILE A 24 2.41 4.72 4.21
N THR A 25 2.91 4.89 5.43
CA THR A 25 4.14 5.62 5.74
C THR A 25 5.08 4.80 6.62
N ASN A 26 6.24 5.39 6.92
CA ASN A 26 7.22 4.85 7.86
C ASN A 26 7.67 3.40 7.56
N ILE A 27 7.66 3.03 6.27
CA ILE A 27 8.00 1.70 5.76
C ILE A 27 9.50 1.47 5.96
N ARG A 28 9.83 0.51 6.83
CA ARG A 28 11.22 0.16 7.18
C ARG A 28 11.34 -1.28 7.62
N PHE A 29 12.54 -1.85 7.60
CA PHE A 29 12.78 -3.07 8.35
C PHE A 29 12.89 -2.75 9.84
N LYS A 30 12.54 -3.72 10.69
CA LYS A 30 12.71 -3.59 12.14
C LYS A 30 14.13 -3.18 12.54
N ASP A 31 15.13 -3.70 11.82
CA ASP A 31 16.56 -3.55 12.15
C ASP A 31 17.29 -2.56 11.21
N GLY A 32 16.59 -1.82 10.34
CA GLY A 32 17.23 -0.89 9.41
C GLY A 32 16.34 -0.33 8.30
N PRO A 33 16.88 0.46 7.36
CA PRO A 33 16.14 0.97 6.21
C PRO A 33 15.65 -0.18 5.33
N VAL A 34 14.52 0.01 4.66
CA VAL A 34 14.00 -0.99 3.72
C VAL A 34 14.82 -0.97 2.42
N ASN A 35 15.32 -2.14 2.04
CA ASN A 35 15.89 -2.40 0.72
C ASN A 35 14.88 -3.25 -0.05
N ILE A 36 14.53 -2.82 -1.26
CA ILE A 36 13.66 -3.55 -2.17
C ILE A 36 14.51 -3.96 -3.37
N GLU A 37 14.63 -5.26 -3.64
CA GLU A 37 15.42 -5.74 -4.77
C GLU A 37 14.63 -5.72 -6.07
N ARG A 38 13.32 -6.00 -6.00
CA ARG A 38 12.41 -6.17 -7.15
C ARG A 38 11.13 -5.38 -6.97
N PHE A 39 10.40 -5.60 -5.87
CA PHE A 39 9.13 -4.91 -5.62
C PHE A 39 8.70 -4.92 -4.14
N LEU A 40 7.87 -3.95 -3.76
CA LEU A 40 7.11 -4.00 -2.51
C LEU A 40 5.73 -4.61 -2.80
N GLY A 41 5.41 -5.73 -2.14
CA GLY A 41 4.08 -6.33 -2.19
C GLY A 41 3.19 -5.74 -1.09
N ILE A 42 1.97 -5.37 -1.45
CA ILE A 42 0.96 -4.86 -0.52
C ILE A 42 -0.34 -5.64 -0.76
N SER A 43 -0.96 -6.14 0.31
CA SER A 43 -2.31 -6.69 0.25
C SER A 43 -3.19 -5.99 1.29
N PHE A 44 -4.44 -5.71 0.93
CA PHE A 44 -5.40 -5.04 1.80
C PHE A 44 -6.83 -5.25 1.29
N LYS A 45 -7.81 -4.90 2.13
CA LYS A 45 -9.23 -4.85 1.77
C LYS A 45 -9.60 -3.41 1.40
N SER A 46 -10.52 -3.26 0.46
CA SER A 46 -11.04 -1.96 0.02
C SER A 46 -12.55 -2.02 -0.21
N PRO A 47 -13.30 -0.93 0.03
CA PRO A 47 -14.72 -0.87 -0.31
C PRO A 47 -14.98 -0.79 -1.82
N ALA A 48 -13.95 -0.45 -2.61
CA ALA A 48 -14.02 -0.31 -4.06
C ALA A 48 -12.83 -0.98 -4.75
N SER A 49 -12.98 -1.30 -6.04
CA SER A 49 -11.86 -1.79 -6.85
C SER A 49 -10.77 -0.71 -6.98
N ILE A 50 -9.51 -1.15 -6.97
CA ILE A 50 -8.32 -0.32 -7.11
C ILE A 50 -7.58 -0.69 -8.39
N SER A 51 -7.15 0.31 -9.14
CA SER A 51 -6.28 0.19 -10.30
C SER A 51 -4.88 0.72 -9.98
N SER A 52 -3.92 0.47 -10.88
CA SER A 52 -2.56 1.03 -10.73
C SER A 52 -2.54 2.56 -10.74
N GLN A 53 -3.51 3.22 -11.37
CA GLN A 53 -3.59 4.69 -11.45
C GLN A 53 -4.04 5.33 -10.13
N ASP A 54 -4.67 4.55 -9.26
CA ASP A 54 -5.10 5.00 -7.94
C ASP A 54 -3.94 4.98 -6.93
N ILE A 55 -2.79 4.42 -7.32
CA ILE A 55 -1.62 4.27 -6.45
C ILE A 55 -0.55 5.28 -6.87
N SER A 56 -0.11 6.09 -5.92
CA SER A 56 1.03 6.98 -6.09
C SER A 56 2.06 6.77 -4.98
N THR A 57 3.33 7.05 -5.28
CA THR A 57 4.42 6.87 -4.33
C THR A 57 5.27 8.13 -4.23
N SER A 58 5.90 8.33 -3.07
CA SER A 58 6.84 9.42 -2.82
C SER A 58 8.14 8.85 -2.25
N PRO A 59 9.02 8.30 -3.10
CA PRO A 59 10.28 7.71 -2.70
C PRO A 59 11.36 8.76 -2.42
N ASN A 60 12.17 8.50 -1.38
CA ASN A 60 13.37 9.27 -1.08
C ASN A 60 14.53 8.31 -0.69
N PRO A 61 15.67 8.31 -1.39
CA PRO A 61 15.94 9.12 -2.59
C PRO A 61 15.02 8.73 -3.76
N TRP A 62 14.81 9.68 -4.67
CA TRP A 62 13.92 9.49 -5.81
C TRP A 62 14.39 8.32 -6.69
N THR A 63 13.45 7.46 -7.05
CA THR A 63 13.58 6.41 -8.05
C THR A 63 12.20 6.19 -8.67
N GLU A 64 12.17 5.63 -9.88
CA GLU A 64 10.91 5.26 -10.50
C GLU A 64 10.33 4.02 -9.80
N VAL A 65 9.06 4.11 -9.43
CA VAL A 65 8.28 3.01 -8.85
C VAL A 65 7.05 2.80 -9.71
N LEU A 66 6.90 1.58 -10.24
CA LEU A 66 5.82 1.22 -11.16
C LEU A 66 4.76 0.40 -10.41
N PRO A 67 3.58 0.98 -10.12
CA PRO A 67 2.51 0.25 -9.46
C PRO A 67 1.76 -0.67 -10.43
N GLU A 68 1.48 -1.88 -9.97
CA GLU A 68 0.50 -2.79 -10.54
C GLU A 68 -0.50 -3.15 -9.44
N ALA A 69 -1.77 -3.34 -9.79
CA ALA A 69 -2.80 -3.74 -8.84
C ALA A 69 -3.78 -4.72 -9.46
N THR A 70 -4.18 -5.72 -8.67
CA THR A 70 -5.31 -6.61 -8.97
C THR A 70 -6.36 -6.44 -7.91
N SER A 71 -7.62 -6.39 -8.34
CA SER A 71 -8.80 -6.29 -7.47
C SER A 71 -9.70 -7.50 -7.66
N GLU A 72 -10.03 -8.18 -6.58
CA GLU A 72 -10.98 -9.29 -6.55
C GLU A 72 -12.12 -8.94 -5.59
N GLN A 73 -13.37 -8.95 -6.07
CA GLN A 73 -14.51 -8.76 -5.17
C GLN A 73 -14.72 -10.02 -4.33
N ILE A 74 -14.64 -9.90 -3.01
CA ILE A 74 -14.78 -11.03 -2.06
C ILE A 74 -16.15 -11.06 -1.38
N ASP A 75 -16.85 -9.93 -1.34
CA ASP A 75 -18.25 -9.82 -0.93
C ASP A 75 -18.93 -8.59 -1.55
N ALA A 76 -20.20 -8.36 -1.23
CA ALA A 76 -21.00 -7.28 -1.80
C ALA A 76 -20.42 -5.87 -1.59
N SER A 77 -19.54 -5.69 -0.60
CA SER A 77 -19.01 -4.40 -0.16
C SER A 77 -17.49 -4.36 -0.06
N THR A 78 -16.79 -5.44 -0.42
CA THR A 78 -15.36 -5.58 -0.15
C THR A 78 -14.62 -6.21 -1.31
N PHE A 79 -13.50 -5.60 -1.66
CA PHE A 79 -12.51 -6.09 -2.59
C PHE A 79 -11.24 -6.49 -1.83
N LYS A 80 -10.66 -7.63 -2.19
CA LYS A 80 -9.27 -7.96 -1.86
C LYS A 80 -8.38 -7.34 -2.93
N ILE A 81 -7.43 -6.53 -2.50
CA ILE A 81 -6.47 -5.84 -3.36
C ILE A 81 -5.10 -6.47 -3.15
N VAL A 82 -4.40 -6.71 -4.24
CA VAL A 82 -2.98 -7.06 -4.24
C VAL A 82 -2.26 -6.09 -5.16
N ALA A 83 -1.32 -5.33 -4.60
CA ALA A 83 -0.50 -4.38 -5.32
C ALA A 83 0.98 -4.80 -5.32
N ARG A 84 1.66 -4.51 -6.43
CA ARG A 84 3.12 -4.64 -6.58
C ARG A 84 3.68 -3.28 -6.96
N LEU A 85 4.62 -2.78 -6.16
CA LEU A 85 5.34 -1.55 -6.44
C LEU A 85 6.75 -1.92 -6.90
N SER A 86 6.93 -2.06 -8.21
CA SER A 86 8.18 -2.52 -8.80
C SER A 86 9.21 -1.40 -8.87
N VAL A 87 10.46 -1.71 -8.57
CA VAL A 87 11.61 -0.80 -8.76
C VAL A 87 12.45 -1.29 -9.94
N TYR A 88 13.03 -0.35 -10.70
CA TYR A 88 13.85 -0.70 -11.87
C TYR A 88 15.16 -1.41 -11.49
N ALA A 89 15.72 -1.05 -10.33
CA ALA A 89 16.94 -1.62 -9.78
C ALA A 89 16.82 -1.70 -8.25
N PRO A 90 17.59 -2.58 -7.57
CA PRO A 90 17.60 -2.65 -6.12
C PRO A 90 17.84 -1.28 -5.49
N HIS A 91 16.96 -0.89 -4.57
CA HIS A 91 16.98 0.45 -4.01
C HIS A 91 16.72 0.42 -2.51
N THR A 92 17.51 1.21 -1.77
CA THR A 92 17.31 1.43 -0.34
C THR A 92 16.64 2.78 -0.14
N PHE A 93 15.47 2.77 0.48
CA PHE A 93 14.70 3.99 0.73
C PHE A 93 15.02 4.53 2.12
N ASN A 94 15.34 5.83 2.21
CA ASN A 94 15.33 6.56 3.48
C ASN A 94 13.90 6.75 3.96
N SER A 95 12.99 7.04 3.03
CA SER A 95 11.56 7.06 3.27
C SER A 95 10.81 6.69 1.99
N LEU A 96 9.70 5.97 2.15
CA LEU A 96 8.74 5.67 1.09
C LEU A 96 7.34 5.90 1.66
N THR A 97 6.56 6.74 0.99
CA THR A 97 5.12 6.89 1.24
C THR A 97 4.36 6.31 0.06
N VAL A 98 3.28 5.57 0.35
CA VAL A 98 2.36 5.04 -0.65
C VAL A 98 0.98 5.61 -0.37
N ASN A 99 0.38 6.25 -1.37
CA ASN A 99 -0.98 6.76 -1.31
C ASN A 99 -1.87 5.93 -2.23
N ILE A 100 -2.98 5.45 -1.71
CA ILE A 100 -3.95 4.64 -2.43
C ILE A 100 -5.29 5.37 -2.42
N GLY A 101 -5.68 5.92 -3.56
CA GLY A 101 -6.99 6.53 -3.76
C GLY A 101 -8.07 5.46 -3.77
N VAL A 102 -9.16 5.69 -3.04
CA VAL A 102 -10.29 4.76 -2.93
C VAL A 102 -11.55 5.51 -3.32
N ASN A 103 -12.19 5.09 -4.42
CA ASN A 103 -13.50 5.59 -4.86
C ASN A 103 -14.63 4.90 -4.07
N GLY A 104 -14.64 5.09 -2.75
CA GLY A 104 -15.59 4.51 -1.83
C GLY A 104 -15.49 5.12 -0.44
N ASP A 105 -16.41 4.72 0.44
CA ASP A 105 -16.52 5.27 1.78
C ASP A 105 -15.48 4.67 2.73
N LEU A 106 -14.56 5.51 3.21
CA LEU A 106 -13.60 5.18 4.27
C LEU A 106 -13.94 5.84 5.62
N THR A 107 -15.05 6.56 5.73
CA THR A 107 -15.37 7.41 6.89
C THR A 107 -16.10 6.67 8.02
N HIS A 108 -16.83 5.60 7.71
CA HIS A 108 -17.60 4.83 8.69
C HIS A 108 -16.89 3.57 9.18
N ASP A 109 -16.10 2.90 8.33
CA ASP A 109 -15.42 1.63 8.63
C ASP A 109 -13.95 1.65 8.14
N GLY A 110 -13.30 2.82 8.22
CA GLY A 110 -11.95 3.04 7.72
C GLY A 110 -10.91 2.14 8.39
N ASP A 111 -11.04 1.91 9.69
CA ASP A 111 -10.12 1.08 10.47
C ASP A 111 -10.05 -0.35 9.95
N ARG A 112 -11.19 -0.95 9.56
CA ARG A 112 -11.22 -2.30 8.95
C ARG A 112 -10.34 -2.41 7.72
N PHE A 113 -10.29 -1.37 6.88
CA PHE A 113 -9.48 -1.36 5.67
C PHE A 113 -8.01 -1.09 5.98
N VAL A 114 -7.72 -0.17 6.90
CA VAL A 114 -6.37 0.16 7.36
C VAL A 114 -5.70 -1.02 8.07
N GLU A 115 -6.40 -1.66 9.01
CA GLU A 115 -5.90 -2.81 9.77
C GLU A 115 -5.67 -4.05 8.89
N SER A 116 -6.28 -4.10 7.71
CA SER A 116 -6.09 -5.19 6.75
C SER A 116 -4.83 -5.07 5.91
N VAL A 117 -4.12 -3.94 5.99
CA VAL A 117 -2.89 -3.72 5.22
C VAL A 117 -1.80 -4.68 5.69
N ALA A 118 -1.24 -5.43 4.76
CA ALA A 118 -0.05 -6.23 4.94
C ALA A 118 0.98 -5.87 3.87
N ILE A 119 2.26 -5.91 4.26
CA ILE A 119 3.39 -5.52 3.40
C ILE A 119 4.48 -6.57 3.47
N ALA A 120 5.03 -6.93 2.32
CA ALA A 120 6.21 -7.76 2.22
C ALA A 120 7.16 -7.23 1.15
N VAL A 121 8.47 -7.42 1.36
CA VAL A 121 9.49 -7.10 0.36
C VAL A 121 9.72 -8.31 -0.52
N ASP A 122 9.78 -8.08 -1.84
CA ASP A 122 10.07 -9.07 -2.88
C ASP A 122 9.17 -10.32 -2.86
N SER A 123 7.99 -10.16 -2.27
CA SER A 123 6.95 -11.19 -2.13
C SER A 123 5.58 -10.53 -1.99
N ILE A 124 4.52 -11.30 -2.25
CA ILE A 124 3.15 -10.87 -1.94
C ILE A 124 2.82 -11.32 -0.52
N PRO A 125 2.37 -10.43 0.38
CA PRO A 125 1.90 -10.83 1.70
C PRO A 125 0.62 -11.67 1.59
N GLU A 126 0.57 -12.79 2.33
CA GLU A 126 -0.58 -13.71 2.37
C GLU A 126 -1.85 -13.09 2.94
#